data_AF-A0A1X7VUY0-F1
#
_entry.id   AF-A0A1X7VUY0-F1
#
_cell.length_a   1.000
_cell.length_b   1.000
_cell.length_c   1.000
_cell.angle_alpha   90.00
_cell.angle_beta   90.00
_cell.angle_gamma   90.00
#
_symmetry.space_group_name_H-M   'P 1'
#
loop_
_entity.id
_entity.type
_entity.pdbx_description
1 polymer ?
#
loop_
_entity_poly.entity_id
_entity_poly.type
_entity_poly.pdbx_seq_one_letter_code
_entity_poly.pdbx_strand_id
1 'polypeptide(L)'
;MTTSAMAEIRLPAPDPFNFKTPDDWPRWSKRFKQFWAASGLEKDPEEKQTNTLLYCMEEEADVVLDSTNISVGDKKVYVTVLQKFNEFFQV
;
A
#
# COMPACT_ATOMS: atom_id res chain seq x y z
N MET A 1 -22.54 -0.75 -33.85
CA MET A 1 -21.66 -1.48 -32.90
C MET A 1 -21.89 -0.88 -31.53
N THR A 2 -22.62 -1.57 -30.66
CA THR A 2 -22.86 -1.13 -29.28
C THR A 2 -21.67 -1.58 -28.42
N THR A 3 -20.81 -0.64 -28.03
CA THR A 3 -19.85 -0.86 -26.95
C THR A 3 -20.63 -1.11 -25.66
N SER A 4 -20.57 -2.34 -25.15
CA SER A 4 -21.02 -2.65 -23.81
C SER A 4 -20.18 -1.83 -22.82
N ALA A 5 -20.83 -0.99 -22.02
CA ALA A 5 -20.18 -0.40 -20.85
C ALA A 5 -19.89 -1.53 -19.87
N MET A 6 -18.63 -1.94 -19.76
CA MET A 6 -18.22 -2.82 -18.67
C MET A 6 -18.54 -2.11 -17.36
N ALA A 7 -19.29 -2.77 -16.48
CA ALA A 7 -19.48 -2.29 -15.13
C ALA A 7 -18.09 -2.20 -14.46
N GLU A 8 -17.63 -0.98 -14.19
CA GLU A 8 -16.42 -0.76 -13.41
C GLU A 8 -16.69 -1.21 -11.98
N ILE A 9 -16.09 -2.33 -11.58
CA ILE A 9 -16.10 -2.74 -10.18
C ILE A 9 -15.24 -1.72 -9.42
N ARG A 10 -15.89 -0.86 -8.63
CA ARG A 10 -15.19 0.02 -7.69
C ARG A 10 -14.74 -0.81 -6.49
N LEU A 11 -13.48 -1.20 -6.49
CA LEU A 11 -12.88 -1.90 -5.36
C LEU A 11 -12.60 -0.88 -4.25
N PRO A 12 -13.22 -1.01 -3.06
CA PRO A 12 -12.91 -0.12 -1.95
C PRO A 12 -11.45 -0.34 -1.50
N ALA A 13 -10.82 0.74 -1.03
CA ALA A 13 -9.56 0.65 -0.32
C ALA A 13 -9.70 -0.27 0.92
N PRO A 14 -8.61 -0.91 1.37
CA PRO A 14 -8.62 -1.63 2.64
C PRO A 14 -8.95 -0.69 3.81
N ASP A 15 -9.49 -1.24 4.89
CA ASP A 15 -9.60 -0.52 6.16
C ASP A 15 -8.19 -0.11 6.65
N PRO A 16 -8.06 0.98 7.42
CA PRO A 16 -6.79 1.42 7.97
C PRO A 16 -6.03 0.33 8.71
N PHE A 17 -4.70 0.34 8.59
CA PHE A 17 -3.87 -0.61 9.34
C PHE A 17 -3.81 -0.25 10.82
N ASN A 18 -4.10 -1.21 11.70
CA ASN A 18 -3.98 -0.99 13.14
C ASN A 18 -2.55 -1.30 13.63
N PHE A 19 -1.73 -0.26 13.79
CA PHE A 19 -0.35 -0.39 14.29
C PHE A 19 -0.24 -0.92 15.73
N LYS A 20 -1.33 -0.96 16.50
CA LYS A 20 -1.35 -1.58 17.84
C LYS A 20 -1.38 -3.11 17.78
N THR A 21 -1.62 -3.69 16.59
CA THR A 21 -1.69 -5.12 16.34
C THR A 21 -0.76 -5.49 15.19
N PRO A 22 0.58 -5.45 15.38
CA PRO A 22 1.54 -5.70 14.30
C PRO A 22 1.41 -7.09 13.68
N ASP A 23 0.95 -8.09 14.44
CA ASP A 23 0.68 -9.45 13.95
C ASP A 23 -0.36 -9.52 12.83
N ASP A 24 -1.20 -8.48 12.66
CA ASP A 24 -2.16 -8.38 11.57
C ASP A 24 -1.51 -7.95 10.23
N TRP A 25 -0.25 -7.53 10.23
CA TRP A 25 0.46 -7.07 9.03
C TRP A 25 0.40 -8.05 7.85
N PRO A 26 0.63 -9.37 8.01
CA PRO A 26 0.55 -10.30 6.88
C PRO A 26 -0.85 -10.37 6.26
N ARG A 27 -1.91 -10.23 7.09
CA ARG A 27 -3.30 -10.21 6.63
C ARG A 27 -3.60 -8.91 5.90
N TRP A 28 -3.21 -7.78 6.48
CA TRP A 28 -3.47 -6.45 5.93
C TRP A 28 -2.70 -6.19 4.64
N SER A 29 -1.39 -6.48 4.61
CA SER A 29 -0.54 -6.32 3.42
C SER A 29 -1.03 -7.18 2.24
N LYS A 30 -1.51 -8.40 2.51
CA LYS A 30 -2.16 -9.24 1.50
C LYS A 30 -3.42 -8.58 0.94
N ARG A 31 -4.24 -7.95 1.79
CA ARG A 31 -5.45 -7.23 1.36
C ARG A 31 -5.11 -6.01 0.51
N PHE A 32 -4.09 -5.24 0.93
CA PHE A 32 -3.58 -4.13 0.12
C PHE A 32 -3.03 -4.61 -1.22
N LYS A 33 -2.27 -5.71 -1.28
CA LYS A 33 -1.76 -6.27 -2.54
C LYS A 33 -2.88 -6.67 -3.51
N GLN A 34 -3.98 -7.21 -2.99
CA GLN A 34 -5.17 -7.47 -3.80
C GLN A 34 -5.79 -6.18 -4.34
N PHE A 35 -5.90 -5.14 -3.50
CA PHE A 35 -6.34 -3.82 -3.93
C PHE A 35 -5.42 -3.22 -4.99
N TRP A 36 -4.10 -3.29 -4.79
CA TRP A 36 -3.07 -2.79 -5.68
C TRP A 36 -3.15 -3.40 -7.08
N ALA A 37 -3.31 -4.72 -7.17
CA ALA A 37 -3.45 -5.41 -8.45
C ALA A 37 -4.84 -5.19 -9.10
N ALA A 38 -5.92 -5.36 -8.34
CA ALA A 38 -7.27 -5.34 -8.89
C ALA A 38 -7.80 -3.94 -9.23
N SER A 39 -7.26 -2.88 -8.59
CA SER A 39 -7.55 -1.49 -8.95
C SER A 39 -6.73 -0.99 -10.15
N GLY A 40 -5.70 -1.73 -10.56
CA GLY A 40 -4.74 -1.30 -11.57
C GLY A 40 -3.68 -0.32 -11.05
N LEU A 41 -3.64 -0.06 -9.74
CA LEU A 41 -2.62 0.78 -9.09
C LEU A 41 -1.19 0.29 -9.38
N GLU A 42 -0.99 -1.02 -9.58
CA GLU A 42 0.31 -1.59 -9.99
C GLU A 42 0.90 -0.98 -11.28
N LYS A 43 0.06 -0.36 -12.12
CA LYS A 43 0.45 0.25 -13.41
C LYS A 43 0.70 1.76 -13.30
N ASP A 44 0.38 2.37 -12.16
CA ASP A 44 0.63 3.78 -11.90
C ASP A 44 2.11 4.05 -11.59
N PRO A 45 2.57 5.32 -11.64
CA PRO A 45 3.91 5.69 -11.19
C PRO A 45 4.20 5.23 -9.75
N GLU A 46 5.41 4.75 -9.46
CA GLU A 46 5.76 4.19 -8.15
C GLU A 46 5.49 5.14 -6.97
N GLU A 47 5.70 6.44 -7.17
CA GLU A 47 5.39 7.47 -6.17
C GLU A 47 3.90 7.50 -5.83
N LYS A 48 3.01 7.33 -6.83
CA LYS A 48 1.56 7.21 -6.60
C LYS A 48 1.20 5.91 -5.88
N GLN A 49 1.86 4.80 -6.22
CA GLN A 49 1.66 3.53 -5.52
C GLN A 49 2.03 3.65 -4.05
N THR A 50 3.18 4.27 -3.78
CA THR A 50 3.68 4.50 -2.42
C THR A 50 2.76 5.42 -1.62
N ASN A 51 2.38 6.57 -2.19
CA ASN A 51 1.47 7.50 -1.53
C ASN A 51 0.13 6.84 -1.23
N THR A 52 -0.35 5.96 -2.11
CA THR A 52 -1.60 5.22 -1.87
C THR A 52 -1.45 4.20 -0.75
N LEU A 53 -0.31 3.51 -0.66
CA LEU A 53 0.00 2.59 0.45
C LEU A 53 -0.03 3.33 1.80
N LEU A 54 0.70 4.43 1.90
CA LEU A 54 0.79 5.24 3.12
C LEU A 54 -0.57 5.84 3.48
N TYR A 55 -1.31 6.37 2.50
CA TYR A 55 -2.66 6.86 2.71
C TYR A 55 -3.61 5.81 3.29
N CYS A 56 -3.56 4.57 2.81
CA CYS A 56 -4.36 3.47 3.35
C CYS A 56 -3.95 3.04 4.76
N MET A 57 -2.76 3.42 5.22
CA MET A 57 -2.24 3.11 6.55
C MET A 57 -2.42 4.28 7.54
N GLU A 58 -2.86 5.45 7.08
CA GLU A 58 -3.02 6.68 7.88
C GLU A 58 -1.69 7.25 8.44
N GLU A 59 -1.78 8.18 9.39
CA GLU A 59 -0.68 9.05 9.84
C GLU A 59 0.50 8.25 10.45
N GLU A 60 0.22 7.14 11.12
CA GLU A 60 1.25 6.28 11.72
C GLU A 60 2.19 5.66 10.69
N ALA A 61 1.77 5.56 9.42
CA ALA A 61 2.60 5.00 8.34
C ALA A 61 3.85 5.83 8.09
N ASP A 62 3.70 7.15 8.01
CA ASP A 62 4.82 8.07 7.79
C ASP A 62 5.80 8.04 8.96
N VAL A 63 5.28 8.02 10.20
CA VAL A 63 6.09 7.94 11.42
C VAL A 63 6.93 6.66 11.46
N VAL A 64 6.32 5.51 11.16
CA VAL A 64 7.02 4.23 11.11
C VAL A 64 8.04 4.21 9.98
N LEU A 65 7.67 4.65 8.78
CA LEU A 65 8.57 4.66 7.63
C LEU A 65 9.81 5.52 7.88
N ASP A 66 9.64 6.70 8.49
CA ASP A 66 10.73 7.59 8.87
C ASP A 66 11.68 6.96 9.90
N SER A 67 11.19 6.09 10.78
CA SER A 67 12.02 5.36 11.74
C SER A 67 12.95 4.32 11.10
N THR A 68 12.72 3.94 9.84
CA THR A 68 13.48 2.88 9.15
C THR A 68 14.77 3.35 8.47
N ASN A 69 15.14 4.63 8.62
CA ASN A 69 16.28 5.28 7.93
C ASN A 69 16.22 5.17 6.39
N ILE A 70 15.01 5.08 5.82
CA ILE A 70 14.81 5.05 4.36
C ILE A 70 15.23 6.40 3.73
N SER A 71 15.89 6.36 2.58
CA SER A 71 16.29 7.58 1.87
C SER A 71 15.10 8.28 1.20
N VAL A 72 15.20 9.59 0.94
CA VAL A 72 14.14 10.35 0.25
C VAL A 72 13.85 9.80 -1.16
N GLY A 73 14.86 9.27 -1.85
CA GLY A 73 14.68 8.61 -3.14
C GLY A 73 13.93 7.29 -3.01
N ASP A 74 14.32 6.47 -2.02
CA ASP A 74 13.72 5.16 -1.79
C ASP A 74 12.28 5.23 -1.29
N LYS A 75 11.90 6.32 -0.61
CA LYS A 75 10.51 6.62 -0.25
C LYS A 75 9.56 6.70 -1.45
N LYS A 76 10.06 6.78 -2.67
CA LYS A 76 9.25 6.81 -3.89
C LYS A 76 9.14 5.44 -4.56
N VAL A 77 9.93 4.47 -4.12
CA VAL A 77 10.03 3.14 -4.71
C VAL A 77 9.15 2.19 -3.91
N TYR A 78 8.02 1.80 -4.50
CA TYR A 78 6.98 1.01 -3.81
C TYR A 78 7.52 -0.28 -3.18
N VAL A 79 8.36 -1.01 -3.92
CA VAL A 79 8.94 -2.28 -3.45
C VAL A 79 9.84 -2.05 -2.23
N THR A 80 10.66 -0.99 -2.26
CA THR A 80 11.56 -0.65 -1.15
C THR A 80 10.77 -0.26 0.10
N VAL A 81 9.71 0.54 -0.07
CA VAL A 81 8.84 0.97 1.04
C VAL A 81 8.11 -0.23 1.66
N LEU A 82 7.54 -1.11 0.82
CA LEU A 82 6.89 -2.33 1.30
C LEU A 82 7.88 -3.24 2.05
N GLN A 83 9.11 -3.35 1.56
CA GLN A 83 10.17 -4.10 2.24
C GLN A 83 10.50 -3.50 3.61
N LYS A 84 10.56 -2.18 3.75
CA LYS A 84 10.78 -1.52 5.04
C LYS A 84 9.69 -1.84 6.07
N PHE A 85 8.43 -1.88 5.65
CA PHE A 85 7.36 -2.31 6.54
C PHE A 85 7.45 -3.79 6.89
N ASN A 86 7.75 -4.67 5.93
CA ASN A 86 7.98 -6.09 6.20
C ASN A 86 9.12 -6.31 7.22
N GLU A 87 10.25 -5.63 7.05
CA GLU A 87 11.38 -5.65 7.99
C GLU A 87 10.97 -5.14 9.39
N PHE A 88 10.23 -4.03 9.45
CA PHE A 88 9.77 -3.43 10.71
C PHE A 88 8.82 -4.35 11.49
N PHE A 89 7.87 -4.99 10.79
CA PHE A 89 6.92 -5.94 11.38
C PHE A 89 7.47 -7.38 11.47
N GLN A 90 8.71 -7.61 11.08
CA GLN A 90 9.42 -8.89 11.15
C GLN A 90 8.76 -10.03 10.35
N VAL A 91 8.34 -9.75 9.11
CA VAL A 91 7.64 -10.71 8.23
C VAL A 91 8.31 -10.85 6.87
#